data_AF-A0A536D5N3-F1
#
_entry.id   AF-A0A536D5N3-F1
#
_cell.length_a   1.000
_cell.length_b   1.000
_cell.length_c   1.000
_cell.angle_alpha   90.00
_cell.angle_beta   90.00
_cell.angle_gamma   90.00
#
_symmetry.space_group_name_H-M   'P 1'
#
loop_
_entity.id
_entity.type
_entity.pdbx_description
1 polymer ?
#
loop_
_entity_poly.entity_id
_entity_poly.type
_entity_poly.pdbx_seq_one_letter_code
_entity_poly.pdbx_strand_id
1 'polypeptide(L)'
;FEDACHTARREEGELSLDQLGEMYQAKLQPMFGDGLTLTDEHKVWWSYVGHFLFAPGYVYAYAFGNLLALSVYHRYLEVGPSFVDAYMDFLGSGGSTRPDELVKRVGMDITDPMFWDKGLDILDGMVREVERLSASQ
;
A
#
# COMPACT_ATOMS: atom_id res chain seq x y z
N PHE A 1 5.81 8.62 6.31
CA PHE A 1 6.97 9.52 6.28
C PHE A 1 6.58 10.86 5.69
N GLU A 2 6.25 10.93 4.40
CA GLU A 2 5.89 12.16 3.69
C GLU A 2 4.83 13.02 4.40
N ASP A 3 3.72 12.41 4.85
CA ASP A 3 2.69 13.10 5.64
C ASP A 3 3.26 13.75 6.91
N ALA A 4 4.12 13.03 7.64
CA ALA A 4 4.75 13.55 8.86
C ALA A 4 5.67 14.75 8.55
N CYS A 5 6.46 14.66 7.47
CA CYS A 5 7.31 15.77 7.03
C CYS A 5 6.49 17.00 6.66
N HIS A 6 5.42 16.84 5.88
CA HIS A 6 4.57 17.95 5.48
C HIS A 6 3.82 18.57 6.67
N THR A 7 3.37 17.76 7.62
CA THR A 7 2.69 18.25 8.83
C THR A 7 3.66 19.02 9.73
N ALA A 8 4.82 18.45 10.05
CA ALA A 8 5.83 19.14 10.85
C ALA A 8 6.31 20.43 10.18
N ARG A 9 6.53 20.44 8.85
CA ARG A 9 6.91 21.66 8.12
C ARG A 9 5.89 22.78 8.22
N ARG A 10 4.59 22.44 8.29
CA ARG A 10 3.49 23.41 8.45
C ARG A 10 3.40 23.94 9.88
N GLU A 11 3.64 23.09 10.87
CA GLU A 11 3.46 23.41 12.29
C GLU A 11 4.68 24.09 12.91
N GLU A 12 5.89 23.64 12.54
CA GLU A 12 7.14 24.00 13.20
C GLU A 12 8.07 24.89 12.35
N GLY A 13 7.82 24.95 11.03
CA GLY A 13 8.70 25.66 10.10
C GLY A 13 9.77 24.75 9.49
N GLU A 14 10.90 25.32 9.07
CA GLU A 14 11.94 24.59 8.34
C GLU A 14 12.47 23.39 9.14
N LEU A 15 12.64 22.26 8.45
CA LEU A 15 13.11 21.00 9.03
C LEU A 15 14.58 20.77 8.68
N SER A 16 15.37 20.38 9.67
CA SER A 16 16.77 19.97 9.50
C SER A 16 16.88 18.58 8.87
N LEU A 17 18.07 18.24 8.36
CA LEU A 17 18.36 16.89 7.86
C LEU A 17 18.18 15.83 8.94
N ASP A 18 18.57 16.11 10.18
CA ASP A 18 18.41 15.21 11.31
C ASP A 18 16.93 14.98 11.62
N GLN A 19 16.10 16.04 11.62
CA GLN A 19 14.65 15.90 11.83
C GLN A 19 14.01 15.01 10.76
N LEU A 20 14.37 15.20 9.49
CA LEU A 20 13.88 14.36 8.39
C LEU A 20 14.35 12.90 8.55
N GLY A 21 15.61 12.69 8.93
CA GLY A 21 16.15 11.35 9.14
C GLY A 21 15.49 10.60 10.30
N GLU A 22 15.27 11.28 11.42
CA GLU A 22 14.55 10.71 12.57
C GLU A 22 13.09 10.40 12.22
N MET A 23 12.40 11.28 11.47
CA MET A 23 11.05 11.00 10.98
C MET A 23 11.01 9.79 10.05
N TYR A 24 12.01 9.64 9.17
CA TYR A 24 12.09 8.47 8.29
C TYR A 24 12.26 7.19 9.11
N GLN A 25 13.24 7.15 9.99
CA GLN A 25 13.51 6.01 10.85
C GLN A 25 12.30 5.63 11.70
N ALA A 26 11.68 6.61 12.36
CA ALA A 26 10.53 6.39 13.24
C ALA A 26 9.29 5.86 12.50
N LYS A 27 9.13 6.18 11.20
CA LYS A 27 8.01 5.67 10.39
C LYS A 27 8.28 4.31 9.75
N LEU A 28 9.54 3.97 9.51
CA LEU A 28 9.90 2.71 8.85
C LEU A 28 10.20 1.57 9.84
N GLN A 29 10.85 1.83 10.97
CA GLN A 29 11.19 0.78 11.95
C GLN A 29 9.97 -0.06 12.40
N PRO A 30 8.78 0.52 12.68
CA PRO A 30 7.62 -0.29 13.08
C PRO A 30 7.13 -1.26 12.01
N MET A 31 7.42 -1.03 10.72
CA MET A 31 6.99 -1.90 9.63
C MET A 31 7.67 -3.27 9.64
N PHE A 32 8.81 -3.39 10.32
CA PHE A 32 9.60 -4.63 10.37
C PHE A 32 9.41 -5.41 11.67
N GLY A 33 8.71 -4.85 12.67
CA GLY A 33 8.56 -5.45 13.99
C GLY A 33 9.90 -5.93 14.56
N ASP A 34 9.91 -7.15 15.09
CA ASP A 34 11.10 -7.77 15.68
C ASP A 34 11.98 -8.51 14.65
N GLY A 35 11.57 -8.55 13.38
CA GLY A 35 12.28 -9.28 12.32
C GLY A 35 13.52 -8.56 11.80
N LEU A 36 13.59 -7.23 11.95
CA LEU A 36 14.72 -6.42 11.50
C LEU A 36 14.87 -5.15 12.34
N THR A 37 16.09 -4.90 12.81
CA THR A 37 16.48 -3.60 13.38
C THR A 37 17.18 -2.77 12.31
N LEU A 38 16.61 -1.61 11.98
CA LEU A 38 17.21 -0.66 11.06
C LEU A 38 18.31 0.11 11.78
N THR A 39 19.51 0.16 11.21
CA THR A 39 20.65 0.85 11.82
C THR A 39 20.56 2.37 11.64
N ASP A 40 21.40 3.14 12.33
CA ASP A 40 21.39 4.60 12.24
C ASP A 40 21.69 5.11 10.82
N GLU A 41 22.47 4.37 10.03
CA GLU A 41 22.77 4.71 8.64
C GLU A 41 21.52 4.71 7.74
N HIS A 42 20.44 4.05 8.16
CA HIS A 42 19.17 4.06 7.43
C HIS A 42 18.46 5.43 7.48
N LYS A 43 18.79 6.30 8.44
CA LYS A 43 18.15 7.62 8.59
C LYS A 43 18.26 8.50 7.34
N VAL A 44 19.32 8.36 6.54
CA VAL A 44 19.52 9.20 5.33
C VAL A 44 18.85 8.64 4.08
N TRP A 45 18.24 7.46 4.15
CA TRP A 45 17.72 6.75 2.98
C TRP A 45 16.51 7.43 2.33
N TRP A 46 15.76 8.27 3.06
CA TRP A 46 14.72 9.09 2.43
C TRP A 46 15.24 9.94 1.26
N SER A 47 16.52 10.34 1.29
CA SER A 47 17.10 11.26 0.31
C SER A 47 17.23 10.67 -1.10
N TYR A 48 17.34 9.34 -1.24
CA TYR A 48 17.43 8.69 -2.56
C TYR A 48 16.05 8.43 -3.18
N VAL A 49 14.97 8.53 -2.40
CA VAL A 49 13.61 8.27 -2.87
C VAL A 49 13.07 9.48 -3.64
N GLY A 50 13.33 9.50 -4.95
CA GLY A 50 12.96 10.62 -5.81
C GLY A 50 11.48 11.00 -5.80
N HIS A 51 10.57 10.05 -5.53
CA HIS A 51 9.13 10.32 -5.48
C HIS A 51 8.74 11.37 -4.42
N PHE A 52 9.45 11.46 -3.29
CA PHE A 52 9.17 12.48 -2.28
C PHE A 52 9.44 13.91 -2.78
N LEU A 53 10.24 14.07 -3.83
CA LEU A 53 10.60 15.38 -4.39
C LEU A 53 9.83 15.67 -5.68
N PHE A 54 9.77 14.70 -6.58
CA PHE A 54 9.25 14.92 -7.93
C PHE A 54 7.75 14.64 -8.05
N ALA A 55 7.17 13.86 -7.13
CA ALA A 55 5.76 13.51 -7.14
C ALA A 55 5.18 13.39 -5.72
N PRO A 56 5.11 14.50 -4.96
CA PRO A 56 4.64 14.44 -3.58
C PRO A 56 3.24 13.82 -3.47
N GLY A 57 3.06 12.90 -2.54
CA GLY A 57 1.81 12.19 -2.30
C GLY A 57 1.53 11.06 -3.28
N TYR A 58 2.48 10.66 -4.13
CA TYR A 58 2.28 9.59 -5.11
C TYR A 58 2.46 8.18 -4.54
N VAL A 59 3.39 8.01 -3.58
CA VAL A 59 3.84 6.66 -3.16
C VAL A 59 2.74 5.79 -2.57
N TYR A 60 1.71 6.39 -1.95
CA TYR A 60 0.58 5.62 -1.41
C TYR A 60 -0.18 4.87 -2.51
N ALA A 61 -0.17 5.38 -3.74
CA ALA A 61 -0.88 4.79 -4.88
C ALA A 61 -0.36 3.38 -5.21
N TYR A 62 0.91 3.08 -4.92
CA TYR A 62 1.44 1.72 -5.07
C TYR A 62 0.83 0.74 -4.07
N ALA A 63 0.80 1.12 -2.78
CA ALA A 63 0.21 0.28 -1.74
C ALA A 63 -1.30 0.10 -1.98
N PHE A 64 -2.00 1.20 -2.28
CA PHE A 64 -3.42 1.19 -2.63
C PHE A 64 -3.70 0.32 -3.85
N GLY A 65 -2.97 0.52 -4.95
CA GLY A 65 -3.19 -0.20 -6.20
C GLY A 65 -2.90 -1.70 -6.07
N ASN A 66 -1.83 -2.07 -5.36
CA ASN A 66 -1.51 -3.48 -5.11
C ASN A 66 -2.60 -4.16 -4.27
N LEU A 67 -3.02 -3.52 -3.17
CA LEU A 67 -4.07 -4.08 -2.31
C LEU A 67 -5.42 -4.14 -3.03
N LEU A 68 -5.71 -3.17 -3.90
CA LEU A 68 -6.91 -3.15 -4.73
C LEU A 68 -6.89 -4.33 -5.69
N ALA A 69 -5.77 -4.56 -6.38
CA ALA A 69 -5.62 -5.69 -7.29
C ALA A 69 -5.81 -7.04 -6.59
N LEU A 70 -5.25 -7.20 -5.39
CA LEU A 70 -5.45 -8.41 -4.57
C LEU A 70 -6.92 -8.58 -4.17
N SER A 71 -7.59 -7.52 -3.72
CA SER A 71 -8.99 -7.56 -3.29
C SER A 71 -9.94 -7.85 -4.47
N VAL A 72 -9.65 -7.30 -5.65
CA VAL A 72 -10.34 -7.61 -6.91
C VAL A 72 -10.14 -9.07 -7.29
N TYR A 73 -8.92 -9.59 -7.15
CA TYR A 73 -8.63 -10.99 -7.42
C TYR A 73 -9.34 -11.93 -6.43
N HIS A 74 -9.39 -11.58 -5.15
CA HIS A 74 -10.19 -12.31 -4.16
C HIS A 74 -11.66 -12.37 -4.60
N ARG A 75 -12.22 -11.26 -5.09
CA ARG A 75 -13.59 -11.21 -5.60
C ARG A 75 -13.82 -12.16 -6.78
N TYR A 76 -12.84 -12.26 -7.69
CA TYR A 76 -12.87 -13.25 -8.77
C TYR A 76 -12.90 -14.69 -8.24
N LEU A 77 -12.13 -14.99 -7.18
CA LEU A 77 -12.13 -16.32 -6.57
C LEU A 77 -13.49 -16.69 -5.95
N GLU A 78 -14.23 -15.72 -5.39
CA GLU A 78 -15.57 -15.94 -4.82
C GLU A 78 -16.66 -16.12 -5.88
N VAL A 79 -16.64 -15.26 -6.92
CA VAL A 79 -17.72 -15.18 -7.93
C VAL A 79 -17.46 -16.14 -9.11
N GLY A 80 -16.19 -16.42 -9.39
CA GLY A 80 -15.75 -17.24 -10.50
C GLY A 80 -15.86 -16.52 -11.86
N PRO A 81 -15.91 -17.28 -12.96
CA PRO A 81 -15.81 -16.74 -14.33
C PRO A 81 -16.82 -15.66 -14.71
N SER A 82 -17.99 -15.62 -14.05
CA SER A 82 -19.01 -14.60 -14.30
C SER A 82 -18.58 -13.18 -13.92
N PHE A 83 -17.53 -13.02 -13.11
CA PHE A 83 -16.96 -11.72 -12.76
C PHE A 83 -16.14 -11.08 -13.89
N VAL A 84 -15.69 -11.87 -14.86
CA VAL A 84 -14.75 -11.40 -15.89
C VAL A 84 -15.34 -10.25 -16.71
N ASP A 85 -16.61 -10.34 -17.12
CA ASP A 85 -17.26 -9.28 -17.91
C ASP A 85 -17.32 -7.95 -17.14
N ALA A 86 -17.64 -8.02 -15.84
CA ALA A 86 -17.66 -6.85 -14.97
C ALA A 86 -16.25 -6.25 -14.82
N TYR A 87 -15.23 -7.09 -14.64
CA TYR A 87 -13.85 -6.64 -14.56
C TYR A 87 -13.36 -6.00 -15.88
N MET A 88 -13.75 -6.55 -17.02
CA MET A 88 -13.41 -5.97 -18.33
C MET A 88 -14.07 -4.60 -18.56
N ASP A 89 -15.32 -4.41 -18.12
CA ASP A 89 -15.99 -3.11 -18.16
C ASP A 89 -15.28 -2.07 -17.26
N PHE A 90 -14.85 -2.50 -16.07
CA PHE A 90 -14.04 -1.69 -15.17
C PHE A 90 -12.72 -1.24 -15.83
N LEU A 91 -11.96 -2.16 -16.44
CA LEU A 91 -10.72 -1.82 -17.14
C LEU A 91 -10.96 -0.91 -18.35
N GLY A 92 -12.02 -1.19 -19.13
CA GLY A 92 -12.40 -0.41 -20.30
C GLY A 92 -12.81 1.03 -19.98
N SER A 93 -13.23 1.29 -18.74
CA SER A 93 -13.62 2.62 -18.29
C SER A 93 -12.45 3.58 -18.09
N GLY A 94 -11.21 3.09 -17.97
CA GLY A 94 -10.02 3.93 -17.78
C GLY A 94 -10.19 5.00 -16.68
N GLY A 95 -9.74 6.22 -16.97
CA GLY A 95 -9.89 7.38 -16.07
C GLY A 95 -11.18 8.18 -16.27
N SER A 96 -12.24 7.59 -16.82
CA SER A 96 -13.49 8.30 -17.15
C SER A 96 -14.27 8.82 -15.94
N THR A 97 -14.02 8.25 -14.76
CA THR A 97 -14.65 8.67 -13.50
C THR A 97 -13.68 8.49 -12.33
N ARG A 98 -14.11 8.91 -11.15
CA ARG A 98 -13.34 8.78 -9.91
C ARG A 98 -13.18 7.31 -9.50
N PRO A 99 -12.06 6.92 -8.88
CA PRO A 99 -11.82 5.52 -8.50
C PRO A 99 -12.91 4.91 -7.61
N ASP A 100 -13.43 5.68 -6.65
CA ASP A 100 -14.49 5.25 -5.72
C ASP A 100 -15.82 4.94 -6.44
N GLU A 101 -16.14 5.69 -7.50
CA GLU A 101 -17.32 5.43 -8.32
C GLU A 101 -17.11 4.28 -9.29
N LEU A 102 -15.88 4.05 -9.73
CA LEU A 102 -15.55 3.00 -10.67
C LEU A 102 -15.64 1.61 -10.04
N VAL A 103 -15.08 1.44 -8.84
CA VAL A 103 -15.11 0.17 -8.11
C VAL A 103 -16.52 -0.25 -7.69
N LYS A 104 -17.43 0.71 -7.44
CA LYS A 104 -18.84 0.40 -7.13
C LYS A 104 -19.55 -0.31 -8.27
N ARG A 105 -19.20 -0.03 -9.53
CA ARG A 105 -19.81 -0.66 -10.73
C ARG A 105 -19.56 -2.17 -10.80
N VAL A 106 -18.48 -2.62 -10.19
CA VAL A 106 -18.07 -4.02 -10.11
C VAL A 106 -18.35 -4.62 -8.72
N GLY A 107 -19.23 -3.98 -7.95
CA GLY A 107 -19.70 -4.47 -6.66
C GLY A 107 -18.66 -4.42 -5.55
N MET A 108 -17.70 -3.48 -5.64
CA MET A 108 -16.66 -3.28 -4.63
C MET A 108 -16.78 -1.90 -3.99
N ASP A 109 -16.46 -1.80 -2.71
CA ASP A 109 -16.46 -0.54 -1.95
C ASP A 109 -15.11 -0.35 -1.26
N ILE A 110 -14.33 0.62 -1.77
CA ILE A 110 -13.00 0.95 -1.21
C ILE A 110 -13.08 1.70 0.13
N THR A 111 -14.27 2.10 0.57
CA THR A 111 -14.47 2.70 1.90
C THR A 111 -14.75 1.65 2.98
N ASP A 112 -15.01 0.40 2.58
CA ASP A 112 -15.21 -0.72 3.49
C ASP A 112 -13.85 -1.36 3.87
N PRO A 113 -13.44 -1.34 5.16
CA PRO A 113 -12.24 -2.05 5.59
C PRO A 113 -12.26 -3.55 5.27
N MET A 114 -13.43 -4.19 5.32
CA MET A 114 -13.57 -5.63 5.08
C MET A 114 -13.20 -5.99 3.64
N PHE A 115 -13.40 -5.07 2.69
CA PHE A 115 -12.96 -5.25 1.31
C PHE A 115 -11.45 -5.41 1.23
N TRP A 116 -10.70 -4.58 1.95
CA TRP A 116 -9.25 -4.60 1.97
C TRP A 116 -8.69 -5.82 2.72
N ASP A 117 -9.35 -6.24 3.79
CA ASP A 117 -8.99 -7.45 4.54
C ASP A 117 -8.99 -8.69 3.63
N LYS A 118 -9.90 -8.78 2.65
CA LYS A 118 -9.91 -9.86 1.65
C LYS A 118 -8.67 -9.89 0.77
N GLY A 119 -8.10 -8.74 0.44
CA GLY A 119 -6.81 -8.66 -0.24
C GLY A 119 -5.67 -9.16 0.63
N LEU A 120 -5.71 -8.87 1.93
CA LEU A 120 -4.71 -9.33 2.91
C LEU A 120 -4.80 -10.85 3.17
N ASP A 121 -6.00 -11.44 3.14
CA ASP A 121 -6.21 -12.89 3.27
C ASP A 121 -5.39 -13.69 2.23
N ILE A 122 -5.23 -13.14 1.00
CA ILE A 122 -4.38 -13.76 -0.03
C ILE A 122 -2.92 -13.77 0.40
N LEU A 123 -2.42 -12.66 0.95
CA LEU A 123 -1.03 -12.56 1.41
C LEU A 123 -0.78 -13.48 2.61
N ASP A 124 -1.71 -13.54 3.57
CA ASP A 124 -1.65 -14.47 4.71
C ASP A 124 -1.57 -15.93 4.21
N GLY A 125 -2.41 -16.30 3.25
CA GLY A 125 -2.37 -17.62 2.63
C GLY A 125 -1.03 -17.95 1.96
N MET A 126 -0.43 -16.98 1.24
CA MET A 126 0.89 -17.15 0.63
C MET A 126 1.99 -17.33 1.68
N VAL A 127 1.97 -16.56 2.77
CA VAL A 127 2.93 -16.70 3.87
C VAL A 127 2.82 -18.06 4.53
N ARG A 128 1.60 -18.50 4.87
CA ARG A 128 1.36 -19.84 5.47
C ARG A 128 1.87 -20.97 4.58
N GLU A 129 1.73 -20.83 3.26
CA GLU A 129 2.21 -21.85 2.33
C GLU A 129 3.75 -21.92 2.32
N VAL A 130 4.42 -20.77 2.35
CA VAL A 130 5.89 -20.71 2.49
C VAL A 130 6.34 -21.35 3.80
N GLU A 131 5.69 -21.03 4.92
CA GLU A 131 5.99 -21.64 6.23
C GLU A 131 5.83 -23.16 6.19
N ARG A 132 4.72 -23.66 5.65
CA ARG A 132 4.43 -25.10 5.51
C ARG A 132 5.51 -25.82 4.70
N LEU A 133 5.92 -25.24 3.57
CA LEU A 133 6.96 -25.82 2.72
C LEU A 133 8.33 -25.80 3.40
N SER A 134 8.66 -24.73 4.13
CA SER A 134 9.94 -24.61 4.85
C SER A 134 10.06 -25.58 6.02
N ALA A 135 8.97 -25.88 6.73
CA ALA A 135 8.94 -26.83 7.84
C ALA A 135 9.03 -28.30 7.41
N SER A 136 8.90 -28.57 6.10
CA SER A 136 8.97 -29.92 5.53
C SER A 136 10.37 -30.30 5.02
N GLN A 137 11.37 -29.44 5.23
CA GLN A 137 12.80 -29.70 5.02
C GLN A 137 13.49 -29.97 6.36
#